data_AF-A0A667ZGW9-F1
#
_entry.id   AF-A0A667ZGW9-F1
#
_cell.length_a   1.000
_cell.length_b   1.000
_cell.length_c   1.000
_cell.angle_alpha   90.00
_cell.angle_beta   90.00
_cell.angle_gamma   90.00
#
_symmetry.space_group_name_H-M   'P 1'
#
loop_
_entity.id
_entity.type
_entity.pdbx_description
1 polymer ?
#
loop_
_entity_poly.entity_id
_entity_poly.type
_entity_poly.pdbx_seq_one_letter_code
_entity_poly.pdbx_strand_id
1 'polypeptide(L)'
;MWIPDSFFSSLLSGRISTLRDETGAIFIDRDPTAFAPILNFLRTKELDLRGVNISILRHEAEFYGITPLVRRLLLCEELDRSSCGSVLFHGYLPPPASYRSPPLQPLAPLRIGLVQVEQRGGSAELAPPLTPPSPAHLGQRTPTDWVTGHHNWIVAAYAHFVICYRIKESSGWQQVFSSPYLDWTIERIALNAKVVGGPHGDKDKMVAAASESSIILWSIQDGGSGNEIGVFSLGVPVDDLFFIGNQLVATSHTGKVGVWNAVTQHWQVQDVVPITSCDTAGSFLLLGCNNGSIYYIDMQKFPLRMKDNDLLVTELYHDPSNDAITALSVYLTPKTSVSGNWIEIAYGTSSGAVRVIVQHPETVGSGPQLFQTFTVHRSPVTKIMLSEKHLVSVCADNNHVRTWTVTRFRGMISTQPGSTPLASFKILSLEETESHGSYCSGNDIGPFGERDDQQVFIQKVIPITNKLFVRLSSTGKRICEVQSVDGTTISCFMVRECEGSSRMGSRPRRYLFTGHGNGSIQMWDLTTAMDTANKGEERKKEGGPTEEELLQLLDQCDLSTSRCATPNISPAPSVLHHTRLRESCSR
;
A
#
# COMPACT_ATOMS: atom_id res chain seq x y z
N MET A 1 0.19 29.04 48.85
CA MET A 1 -1.17 28.52 48.56
C MET A 1 -1.01 27.05 48.21
N TRP A 2 -1.59 26.16 49.03
CA TRP A 2 -1.48 24.70 48.92
C TRP A 2 -2.13 24.19 47.62
N ILE A 3 -1.58 23.12 47.03
CA ILE A 3 -2.23 22.40 45.93
C ILE A 3 -3.31 21.52 46.57
N PRO A 4 -4.61 21.83 46.39
CA PRO A 4 -5.68 21.03 46.96
C PRO A 4 -5.64 19.62 46.37
N ASP A 5 -5.99 18.63 47.18
CA ASP A 5 -6.15 17.23 46.76
C ASP A 5 -4.89 16.57 46.17
N SER A 6 -3.71 17.13 46.45
CA SER A 6 -2.43 16.47 46.19
C SER A 6 -2.13 15.39 47.23
N PHE A 7 -1.28 14.42 46.88
CA PHE A 7 -0.78 13.39 47.80
C PHE A 7 -0.29 14.00 49.11
N PHE A 8 0.54 15.05 49.04
CA PHE A 8 1.08 15.73 50.23
C PHE A 8 0.01 16.42 51.07
N SER A 9 -1.03 16.99 50.45
CA SER A 9 -2.14 17.58 51.20
C SER A 9 -2.96 16.51 51.96
N SER A 10 -3.14 15.34 51.36
CA SER A 10 -3.82 14.19 52.00
C SER A 10 -2.96 13.54 53.08
N LEU A 11 -1.65 13.44 52.85
CA LEU A 11 -0.66 12.94 53.78
C LEU A 11 -0.58 13.81 55.05
N LEU A 12 -0.50 15.14 54.88
CA LEU A 12 -0.34 16.09 55.99
C LEU A 12 -1.66 16.43 56.70
N SER A 13 -2.80 16.23 56.05
CA SER A 13 -4.13 16.39 56.68
C SER A 13 -4.56 15.20 57.53
N GLY A 14 -3.76 14.12 57.57
CA GLY A 14 -4.08 12.90 58.32
C GLY A 14 -5.17 12.04 57.69
N ARG A 15 -5.58 12.35 56.45
CA ARG A 15 -6.54 11.52 55.69
C ARG A 15 -5.96 10.16 55.28
N ILE A 16 -4.64 10.05 55.25
CA ILE A 16 -3.90 8.83 54.93
C ILE A 16 -3.10 8.42 56.16
N SER A 17 -3.24 7.16 56.60
CA SER A 17 -2.47 6.60 57.71
C SER A 17 -0.98 6.59 57.36
N THR A 18 -0.16 7.31 58.11
CA THR A 18 1.28 7.44 57.87
C THR A 18 2.09 6.91 59.05
N LEU A 19 2.92 5.91 58.79
CA LEU A 19 3.94 5.45 59.72
C LEU A 19 5.07 6.48 59.73
N ARG A 20 5.41 6.97 60.92
CA ARG A 20 6.54 7.86 61.15
C ARG A 20 7.66 7.10 61.85
N ASP A 21 8.90 7.38 61.48
CA ASP A 21 10.05 6.87 62.21
C ASP A 21 10.28 7.60 63.54
N GLU A 22 11.30 7.18 64.28
CA GLU A 22 11.68 7.76 65.58
C GLU A 22 12.08 9.25 65.52
N THR A 23 12.42 9.75 64.33
CA THR A 23 12.75 11.16 64.08
C THR A 23 11.55 11.97 63.57
N GLY A 24 10.41 11.32 63.37
CA GLY A 24 9.19 11.93 62.83
C GLY A 24 9.13 12.02 61.31
N ALA A 25 10.05 11.39 60.58
CA ALA A 25 10.05 11.37 59.12
C ALA A 25 9.04 10.35 58.57
N ILE A 26 8.51 10.63 57.38
CA ILE A 26 7.53 9.77 56.68
C ILE A 26 8.25 9.12 55.50
N PHE A 27 8.15 7.80 55.38
CA PHE A 27 8.68 7.06 54.24
C PHE A 27 7.72 7.15 53.05
N ILE A 28 8.28 7.42 51.86
CA ILE A 28 7.57 7.43 50.58
C ILE A 28 8.34 6.50 49.65
N ASP A 29 7.70 5.41 49.23
CA ASP A 29 8.29 4.37 48.39
C ASP A 29 8.29 4.76 46.90
N ARG A 30 9.09 5.77 46.54
CA ARG A 30 9.20 6.32 45.17
C ARG A 30 10.64 6.69 44.85
N ASP A 31 10.93 6.90 43.56
CA ASP A 31 12.28 7.23 43.10
C ASP A 31 12.71 8.64 43.57
N PRO A 32 13.76 8.76 44.41
CA PRO A 32 14.26 10.04 44.88
C PRO A 32 14.81 10.92 43.75
N THR A 33 15.30 10.32 42.66
CA THR A 33 15.89 11.02 41.52
C THR A 33 14.82 11.79 40.75
N ALA A 34 13.70 11.12 40.44
CA ALA A 34 12.55 11.74 39.81
C ALA A 34 11.78 12.70 40.75
N PHE A 35 11.88 12.51 42.07
CA PHE A 35 11.25 13.40 43.05
C PHE A 35 11.98 14.74 43.21
N ALA A 36 13.29 14.83 42.99
CA ALA A 36 14.04 16.07 43.19
C ALA A 36 13.52 17.26 42.34
N PRO A 37 13.24 17.10 41.03
CA PRO A 37 12.56 18.14 40.24
C PRO A 37 11.17 18.52 40.78
N ILE A 38 10.40 17.53 41.26
CA ILE A 38 9.06 17.76 41.84
C ILE A 38 9.16 18.61 43.11
N LEU A 39 10.11 18.29 43.99
CA LEU A 39 10.34 19.04 45.21
C LEU A 39 10.74 20.49 44.94
N ASN A 40 11.60 20.71 43.94
CA ASN A 40 11.95 22.06 43.49
C ASN A 40 10.73 22.81 42.97
N PHE A 41 9.91 22.17 42.13
CA PHE A 41 8.67 22.77 41.65
C PHE A 41 7.71 23.13 42.78
N LEU A 42 7.59 22.28 43.82
CA LEU A 42 6.76 22.58 44.98
C LEU A 42 7.27 23.81 45.75
N ARG A 43 8.59 23.98 45.86
CA ARG A 43 9.26 25.09 46.58
C ARG A 43 9.25 26.41 45.82
N THR A 44 9.71 26.41 44.56
CA THR A 44 10.00 27.64 43.79
C THR A 44 9.01 27.90 42.66
N LYS A 45 8.19 26.91 42.27
CA LYS A 45 7.35 26.92 41.06
C LYS A 45 8.12 26.91 39.74
N GLU A 46 9.43 26.68 39.81
CA GLU A 46 10.30 26.49 38.65
C GLU A 46 10.53 25.01 38.41
N LEU A 47 10.61 24.63 37.14
CA LEU A 47 10.84 23.25 36.72
C LEU A 47 12.26 23.16 36.16
N ASP A 48 13.13 22.48 36.90
CA ASP A 48 14.47 22.10 36.45
C ASP A 48 14.50 20.57 36.31
N LEU A 49 14.64 20.09 35.07
CA LEU A 49 14.55 18.66 34.75
C LEU A 49 15.72 17.85 35.30
N ARG A 50 16.88 18.47 35.57
CA ARG A 50 18.11 17.80 36.07
C ARG A 50 18.47 16.49 35.34
N GLY A 51 18.16 16.38 34.05
CA GLY A 51 18.42 15.17 33.25
C GLY A 51 17.40 14.04 33.42
N VAL A 52 16.33 14.22 34.19
CA VAL A 52 15.21 13.28 34.29
C VAL A 52 14.33 13.39 33.05
N ASN A 53 13.93 12.25 32.49
CA ASN A 53 13.02 12.20 31.34
C ASN A 53 11.65 12.80 31.71
N ILE A 54 11.10 13.66 30.84
CA ILE A 54 9.83 14.36 31.03
C ILE A 54 8.66 13.38 31.29
N SER A 55 8.64 12.23 30.61
CA SER A 55 7.59 11.21 30.79
C SER A 55 7.64 10.56 32.18
N ILE A 56 8.84 10.23 32.67
CA ILE A 56 9.01 9.71 34.04
C ILE A 56 8.53 10.76 35.05
N LEU A 57 8.93 12.01 34.85
CA LEU A 57 8.54 13.11 35.72
C LEU A 57 7.04 13.39 35.70
N ARG A 58 6.37 13.20 34.55
CA ARG A 58 4.90 13.32 34.43
C ARG A 58 4.19 12.25 35.23
N HIS A 59 4.59 10.98 35.09
CA HIS A 59 3.99 9.89 35.85
C HIS A 59 4.15 10.07 37.36
N GLU A 60 5.31 10.55 37.83
CA GLU A 60 5.50 10.90 39.23
C GLU A 60 4.60 12.08 39.65
N ALA A 61 4.53 13.15 38.84
CA ALA A 61 3.67 14.29 39.14
C ALA A 61 2.19 13.91 39.22
N GLU A 62 1.74 12.96 38.39
CA GLU A 62 0.40 12.36 38.44
C GLU A 62 0.19 11.55 39.72
N PHE A 63 1.14 10.70 40.10
CA PHE A 63 1.09 9.96 41.35
C PHE A 63 0.95 10.88 42.58
N TYR A 64 1.72 11.97 42.61
CA TYR A 64 1.64 12.95 43.71
C TYR A 64 0.43 13.91 43.62
N GLY A 65 -0.39 13.81 42.57
CA GLY A 65 -1.56 14.69 42.38
C GLY A 65 -1.20 16.16 42.15
N ILE A 66 -0.03 16.45 41.58
CA ILE A 66 0.47 17.82 41.37
C ILE A 66 -0.03 18.33 40.01
N THR A 67 -1.35 18.53 39.91
CA THR A 67 -2.05 18.90 38.67
C THR A 67 -1.40 20.04 37.87
N PRO A 68 -0.92 21.14 38.48
CA PRO A 68 -0.26 22.22 37.74
C PRO A 68 1.07 21.79 37.07
N LEU A 69 1.80 20.86 37.68
CA LEU A 69 3.03 20.30 37.11
C LEU A 69 2.70 19.33 35.98
N VAL A 70 1.71 18.46 36.19
CA VAL A 70 1.20 17.53 35.14
C VAL A 70 0.84 18.30 33.88
N ARG A 71 0.05 19.39 34.00
CA ARG A 71 -0.32 20.22 32.84
C ARG A 71 0.88 20.85 32.13
N ARG A 72 1.90 21.30 32.87
CA ARG A 72 3.13 21.87 32.26
C ARG A 72 3.94 20.80 31.53
N LEU A 73 4.10 19.63 32.14
CA LEU A 73 4.84 18.51 31.54
C LEU A 73 4.13 17.97 30.30
N LEU A 74 2.79 17.88 30.32
CA LEU A 74 1.98 17.55 29.15
C LEU A 74 2.22 18.53 28.00
N LEU A 75 2.21 19.85 28.27
CA LEU A 75 2.51 20.86 27.25
C LEU A 75 3.95 20.73 26.71
N CYS A 76 4.92 20.35 27.55
CA CYS A 76 6.29 20.08 27.09
C CYS A 76 6.37 18.83 26.21
N GLU A 77 5.66 17.76 26.56
CA GLU A 77 5.54 16.56 25.72
C GLU A 77 4.85 16.87 24.38
N GLU A 78 3.84 17.75 24.39
CA GLU A 78 3.17 18.23 23.17
C GLU A 78 4.06 19.11 22.30
N LEU A 79 5.01 19.85 22.87
CA LEU A 79 5.97 20.66 22.10
C LEU A 79 6.92 19.80 21.27
N ASP A 80 7.35 18.66 21.81
CA ASP A 80 8.24 17.72 21.12
C ASP A 80 7.46 16.74 20.21
N ARG A 81 6.16 16.58 20.43
CA ARG A 81 5.25 15.76 19.62
C ARG A 81 4.50 16.63 18.60
N SER A 82 5.03 16.70 17.39
CA SER A 82 4.25 17.21 16.25
C SER A 82 3.02 16.31 16.04
N SER A 83 1.82 16.88 16.09
CA SER A 83 0.55 16.14 16.00
C SER A 83 0.37 15.33 14.71
N CYS A 84 1.18 15.62 13.68
CA CYS A 84 1.11 15.01 12.36
C CYS A 84 2.42 14.32 11.91
N GLY A 85 3.35 14.09 12.85
CA GLY A 85 4.67 13.52 12.55
C GLY A 85 5.70 14.57 12.09
N SER A 86 6.75 14.15 11.37
CA SER A 86 7.88 15.01 10.98
C SER A 86 7.82 15.51 9.53
N VAL A 87 6.66 15.42 8.89
CA VAL A 87 6.45 15.76 7.47
C VAL A 87 5.46 16.92 7.35
N LEU A 88 5.67 17.80 6.37
CA LEU A 88 4.72 18.87 6.08
C LEU A 88 3.40 18.28 5.57
N PHE A 89 2.32 18.60 6.27
CA PHE A 89 0.96 18.30 5.84
C PHE A 89 0.57 19.21 4.67
N HIS A 90 0.22 18.62 3.54
CA HIS A 90 -0.04 19.35 2.29
C HIS A 90 -1.54 19.54 2.01
N GLY A 91 -2.39 18.58 2.40
CA GLY A 91 -3.80 18.64 2.03
C GLY A 91 -4.66 17.57 2.67
N TYR A 92 -5.96 17.87 2.70
CA TYR A 92 -7.02 17.03 3.23
C TYR A 92 -8.15 16.94 2.20
N LEU A 93 -8.52 15.74 1.79
CA LEU A 93 -9.74 15.49 1.03
C LEU A 93 -10.78 14.90 1.99
N PRO A 94 -11.92 15.59 2.20
CA PRO A 94 -12.91 15.15 3.16
C PRO A 94 -13.58 13.84 2.70
N PRO A 95 -14.14 13.06 3.64
CA PRO A 95 -14.93 11.89 3.28
C PRO A 95 -16.07 12.25 2.33
N PRO A 96 -16.43 11.36 1.39
CA PRO A 96 -17.54 11.60 0.49
C PRO A 96 -18.84 11.77 1.28
N ALA A 97 -19.71 12.67 0.83
CA ALA A 97 -21.06 12.76 1.35
C ALA A 97 -21.75 11.39 1.16
N SER A 98 -22.54 10.97 2.16
CA SER A 98 -23.19 9.66 2.17
C SER A 98 -23.86 9.36 0.82
N TYR A 99 -23.45 8.27 0.17
CA TYR A 99 -24.06 7.80 -1.07
C TYR A 99 -25.55 7.56 -0.81
N ARG A 100 -26.42 8.46 -1.27
CA ARG A 100 -27.86 8.17 -1.39
C ARG A 100 -28.00 7.27 -2.61
N SER A 101 -28.42 6.04 -2.42
CA SER A 101 -28.98 5.26 -3.51
C SER A 101 -30.06 6.10 -4.21
N PRO A 102 -30.05 6.17 -5.56
CA PRO A 102 -31.12 6.87 -6.26
C PRO A 102 -32.45 6.22 -5.87
N PRO A 103 -33.53 7.00 -5.64
CA PRO A 103 -34.83 6.41 -5.36
C PRO A 103 -35.22 5.51 -6.53
N LEU A 104 -35.57 4.26 -6.23
CA LEU A 104 -36.18 3.33 -7.18
C LEU A 104 -37.27 4.09 -7.94
N GLN A 105 -37.06 4.35 -9.23
CA GLN A 105 -38.10 4.95 -10.06
C GLN A 105 -39.31 4.00 -10.06
N PRO A 106 -40.54 4.49 -9.84
CA PRO A 106 -41.71 3.65 -9.96
C PRO A 106 -41.78 3.11 -11.38
N LEU A 107 -41.75 1.78 -11.54
CA LEU A 107 -42.05 1.11 -12.79
C LEU A 107 -43.37 1.66 -13.33
N ALA A 108 -43.33 2.27 -14.52
CA ALA A 108 -44.52 2.70 -15.22
C ALA A 108 -45.42 1.47 -15.46
N PRO A 109 -46.74 1.55 -15.18
CA PRO A 109 -47.62 0.40 -15.36
C PRO A 109 -47.72 0.08 -16.86
N LEU A 110 -47.27 -1.12 -17.23
CA LEU A 110 -47.51 -1.73 -18.54
C LEU A 110 -49.03 -1.82 -18.76
N ARG A 111 -49.55 -1.10 -19.75
CA ARG A 111 -50.90 -1.31 -20.30
C ARG A 111 -50.93 -2.69 -20.96
N ILE A 112 -51.44 -3.68 -20.25
CA ILE A 112 -51.83 -4.97 -20.83
C ILE A 112 -53.33 -4.93 -21.11
N GLY A 113 -53.68 -5.17 -22.37
CA GLY A 113 -55.06 -5.20 -22.86
C GLY A 113 -55.88 -6.31 -22.20
N LEU A 114 -57.14 -5.99 -21.94
CA LEU A 114 -58.17 -6.90 -21.43
C LEU A 114 -58.34 -8.13 -22.32
N VAL A 115 -58.20 -9.31 -21.71
CA VAL A 115 -58.94 -10.51 -22.11
C VAL A 115 -59.48 -11.16 -20.83
N GLN A 116 -60.81 -11.12 -20.67
CA GLN A 116 -61.54 -11.90 -19.67
C GLN A 116 -61.65 -13.35 -20.16
N VAL A 117 -61.28 -14.35 -19.35
CA VAL A 117 -62.02 -15.64 -19.21
C VAL A 117 -61.75 -16.26 -17.82
N GLU A 118 -62.82 -16.32 -17.04
CA GLU A 118 -63.33 -17.32 -16.07
C GLU A 118 -62.48 -18.04 -15.00
N GLN A 119 -63.16 -18.16 -13.85
CA GLN A 119 -62.79 -18.69 -12.55
C GLN A 119 -62.65 -20.22 -12.51
N ARG A 120 -61.76 -20.72 -11.64
CA ARG A 120 -62.05 -21.83 -10.72
C ARG A 120 -61.12 -21.78 -9.49
N GLY A 121 -61.73 -21.88 -8.31
CA GLY A 121 -61.13 -21.54 -7.03
C GLY A 121 -60.26 -22.62 -6.36
N GLY A 122 -59.56 -22.19 -5.31
CA GLY A 122 -58.81 -23.03 -4.38
C GLY A 122 -58.20 -22.18 -3.26
N SER A 123 -58.79 -22.30 -2.07
CA SER A 123 -58.37 -21.94 -0.70
C SER A 123 -57.09 -21.11 -0.47
N ALA A 124 -57.26 -20.00 0.25
CA ALA A 124 -56.24 -19.12 0.79
C ALA A 124 -55.53 -19.71 2.03
N GLU A 125 -54.21 -19.63 2.05
CA GLU A 125 -53.39 -19.74 3.26
C GLU A 125 -52.49 -18.49 3.33
N LEU A 126 -52.66 -17.70 4.40
CA LEU A 126 -52.01 -16.40 4.62
C LEU A 126 -50.53 -16.60 5.03
N ALA A 127 -49.60 -16.17 4.18
CA ALA A 127 -48.20 -15.95 4.58
C ALA A 127 -48.07 -14.61 5.35
N PRO A 128 -47.19 -14.51 6.37
CA PRO A 128 -47.03 -13.28 7.15
C PRO A 128 -46.31 -12.19 6.32
N PRO A 129 -46.58 -10.90 6.56
CA PRO A 129 -45.95 -9.82 5.82
C PRO A 129 -44.47 -9.72 6.20
N LEU A 130 -43.61 -9.72 5.17
CA LEU A 130 -42.20 -9.35 5.28
C LEU A 130 -42.10 -7.94 5.86
N THR A 131 -41.57 -7.82 7.07
CA THR A 131 -41.21 -6.54 7.68
C THR A 131 -40.14 -5.85 6.81
N PRO A 132 -40.32 -4.58 6.43
CA PRO A 132 -39.25 -3.84 5.74
C PRO A 132 -38.05 -3.69 6.67
N PRO A 133 -36.81 -3.66 6.15
CA PRO A 133 -35.61 -3.50 6.97
C PRO A 133 -35.65 -2.14 7.67
N SER A 134 -35.32 -2.15 8.96
CA SER A 134 -35.25 -0.99 9.85
C SER A 134 -34.24 0.07 9.34
N PRO A 135 -34.50 1.38 9.56
CA PRO A 135 -33.71 2.50 9.02
C PRO A 135 -32.38 2.74 9.79
N ALA A 136 -31.63 1.69 10.11
CA ALA A 136 -30.42 1.77 10.94
C ALA A 136 -29.10 2.03 10.18
N HIS A 137 -29.09 2.04 8.84
CA HIS A 137 -27.86 2.27 8.04
C HIS A 137 -27.58 3.75 7.68
N LEU A 138 -28.26 4.70 8.32
CA LEU A 138 -27.96 6.12 8.19
C LEU A 138 -26.63 6.46 8.88
N GLY A 139 -25.53 6.41 8.13
CA GLY A 139 -24.29 7.14 8.48
C GLY A 139 -22.99 6.34 8.57
N GLN A 140 -22.93 5.09 8.12
CA GLN A 140 -21.67 4.34 8.14
C GLN A 140 -20.71 4.92 7.09
N ARG A 141 -19.69 5.65 7.55
CA ARG A 141 -18.60 6.13 6.67
C ARG A 141 -17.81 4.93 6.19
N THR A 142 -17.64 4.82 4.87
CA THR A 142 -16.86 3.75 4.26
C THR A 142 -15.37 4.12 4.31
N PRO A 143 -14.50 3.24 4.84
CA PRO A 143 -13.05 3.42 4.74
C PRO A 143 -12.60 3.64 3.30
N THR A 144 -11.49 4.36 3.13
CA THR A 144 -10.79 4.40 1.85
C THR A 144 -9.95 3.13 1.73
N ASP A 145 -10.35 2.18 0.90
CA ASP A 145 -9.71 0.86 0.83
C ASP A 145 -8.44 0.88 -0.03
N TRP A 146 -8.39 1.77 -1.02
CA TRP A 146 -7.25 1.88 -1.93
C TRP A 146 -7.13 3.30 -2.49
N VAL A 147 -5.92 3.81 -2.63
CA VAL A 147 -5.62 5.02 -3.42
C VAL A 147 -4.56 4.71 -4.47
N THR A 148 -4.84 5.00 -5.75
CA THR A 148 -3.82 4.99 -6.81
C THR A 148 -3.73 6.33 -7.53
N GLY A 149 -2.61 6.58 -8.21
CA GLY A 149 -2.35 7.86 -8.87
C GLY A 149 -1.65 7.69 -10.22
N HIS A 150 -1.85 8.65 -11.11
CA HIS A 150 -1.15 8.74 -12.38
C HIS A 150 -1.04 10.20 -12.79
N HIS A 151 0.19 10.71 -12.90
CA HIS A 151 0.48 12.13 -13.11
C HIS A 151 -0.19 13.01 -12.03
N ASN A 152 -1.01 13.97 -12.46
CA ASN A 152 -1.71 14.93 -11.61
C ASN A 152 -3.11 14.45 -11.19
N TRP A 153 -3.37 13.14 -11.28
CA TRP A 153 -4.63 12.52 -10.91
C TRP A 153 -4.42 11.45 -9.86
N ILE A 154 -5.41 11.32 -8.98
CA ILE A 154 -5.56 10.19 -8.07
C ILE A 154 -6.97 9.63 -8.18
N VAL A 155 -7.12 8.34 -7.90
CA VAL A 155 -8.41 7.70 -7.70
C VAL A 155 -8.38 7.01 -6.34
N ALA A 156 -9.44 7.23 -5.58
CA ALA A 156 -9.70 6.55 -4.32
C ALA A 156 -10.83 5.56 -4.53
N ALA A 157 -10.59 4.30 -4.15
CA ALA A 157 -11.62 3.29 -4.07
C ALA A 157 -12.14 3.20 -2.64
N TYR A 158 -13.46 3.16 -2.55
CA TYR A 158 -14.22 2.72 -1.40
C TYR A 158 -14.80 1.35 -1.78
N ALA A 159 -15.34 0.64 -0.79
CA ALA A 159 -15.88 -0.71 -0.98
C ALA A 159 -16.68 -0.90 -2.27
N HIS A 160 -17.53 0.05 -2.67
CA HIS A 160 -18.47 -0.12 -3.80
C HIS A 160 -18.42 0.99 -4.86
N PHE A 161 -17.50 1.96 -4.77
CA PHE A 161 -17.43 3.04 -5.75
C PHE A 161 -16.03 3.67 -5.74
N VAL A 162 -15.71 4.39 -6.82
CA VAL A 162 -14.47 5.16 -6.92
C VAL A 162 -14.74 6.65 -7.02
N ILE A 163 -13.79 7.45 -6.55
CA ILE A 163 -13.76 8.90 -6.75
C ILE A 163 -12.41 9.30 -7.34
N CYS A 164 -12.44 10.01 -8.47
CA CYS A 164 -11.25 10.55 -9.11
C CYS A 164 -11.07 12.03 -8.76
N TYR A 165 -9.85 12.38 -8.38
CA TYR A 165 -9.43 13.74 -8.09
C TYR A 165 -8.30 14.16 -9.03
N ARG A 166 -8.24 15.45 -9.33
CA ARG A 166 -7.17 16.08 -10.11
C ARG A 166 -6.63 17.31 -9.40
N ILE A 167 -5.31 17.45 -9.33
CA ILE A 167 -4.70 18.71 -8.91
C ILE A 167 -4.73 19.73 -10.06
N LYS A 168 -5.28 20.91 -9.78
CA LYS A 168 -5.24 22.09 -10.68
C LYS A 168 -4.42 23.19 -10.02
N GLU A 169 -3.64 23.92 -10.82
CA GLU A 169 -2.73 24.96 -10.30
C GLU A 169 -3.42 26.05 -9.48
N SER A 170 -4.62 26.49 -9.89
CA SER A 170 -5.32 27.61 -9.26
C SER A 170 -6.16 27.23 -8.05
N SER A 171 -6.56 25.96 -7.93
CA SER A 171 -7.60 25.52 -6.99
C SER A 171 -7.22 24.29 -6.17
N GLY A 172 -6.01 23.78 -6.33
CA GLY A 172 -5.57 22.55 -5.67
C GLY A 172 -6.30 21.31 -6.17
N TRP A 173 -6.41 20.30 -5.32
CA TRP A 173 -7.10 19.05 -5.60
C TRP A 173 -8.61 19.25 -5.69
N GLN A 174 -9.20 18.76 -6.78
CA GLN A 174 -10.65 18.81 -7.00
C GLN A 174 -11.17 17.42 -7.37
N GLN A 175 -12.33 17.07 -6.82
CA GLN A 175 -13.09 15.92 -7.30
C GLN A 175 -13.57 16.19 -8.73
N VAL A 176 -13.31 15.24 -9.63
CA VAL A 176 -13.69 15.34 -11.05
C VAL A 176 -14.77 14.32 -11.41
N PHE A 177 -14.72 13.12 -10.84
CA PHE A 177 -15.64 12.05 -11.18
C PHE A 177 -15.93 11.18 -9.95
N SER A 178 -17.14 10.64 -9.87
CA SER A 178 -17.51 9.55 -8.96
C SER A 178 -18.28 8.51 -9.76
N SER A 179 -17.89 7.24 -9.63
CA SER A 179 -18.61 6.14 -10.29
C SER A 179 -19.96 5.91 -9.62
N PRO A 180 -20.95 5.35 -10.33
CA PRO A 180 -22.10 4.75 -9.68
C PRO A 180 -21.69 3.73 -8.61
N TYR A 181 -22.63 3.45 -7.69
CA TYR A 181 -22.47 2.35 -6.72
C TYR A 181 -22.48 1.01 -7.46
N LEU A 182 -21.54 0.14 -7.11
CA LEU A 182 -21.38 -1.20 -7.65
C LEU A 182 -21.92 -2.22 -6.66
N ASP A 183 -22.65 -3.22 -7.15
CA ASP A 183 -23.22 -4.28 -6.32
C ASP A 183 -22.17 -5.25 -5.74
N TRP A 184 -20.91 -5.09 -6.15
CA TRP A 184 -19.76 -5.90 -5.74
C TRP A 184 -18.67 -5.02 -5.12
N THR A 185 -17.78 -5.64 -4.33
CA THR A 185 -16.70 -4.93 -3.64
C THR A 185 -15.46 -4.76 -4.51
N ILE A 186 -14.92 -3.56 -4.60
CA ILE A 186 -13.76 -3.24 -5.44
C ILE A 186 -12.48 -3.83 -4.84
N GLU A 187 -11.80 -4.67 -5.62
CA GLU A 187 -10.56 -5.34 -5.23
C GLU A 187 -9.32 -4.79 -5.92
N ARG A 188 -9.47 -4.25 -7.14
CA ARG A 188 -8.38 -3.66 -7.92
C ARG A 188 -8.84 -2.38 -8.60
N ILE A 189 -7.94 -1.41 -8.73
CA ILE A 189 -8.18 -0.19 -9.49
C ILE A 189 -6.98 0.18 -10.36
N ALA A 190 -7.26 0.74 -11.54
CA ALA A 190 -6.26 1.29 -12.44
C ALA A 190 -6.67 2.67 -12.93
N LEU A 191 -5.69 3.57 -13.09
CA LEU A 191 -5.91 4.94 -13.55
C LEU A 191 -4.92 5.28 -14.65
N ASN A 192 -5.43 5.83 -15.75
CA ASN A 192 -4.62 6.37 -16.82
C ASN A 192 -5.06 7.78 -17.19
N ALA A 193 -4.14 8.71 -16.99
CA ALA A 193 -4.34 10.14 -17.24
C ALA A 193 -3.78 10.62 -18.59
N LYS A 194 -3.10 9.78 -19.37
CA LYS A 194 -2.56 10.11 -20.69
C LYS A 194 -2.96 9.02 -21.70
N VAL A 195 -4.21 9.09 -22.16
CA VAL A 195 -4.78 8.12 -23.09
C VAL A 195 -4.77 8.72 -24.49
N VAL A 196 -3.93 8.16 -25.35
CA VAL A 196 -3.87 8.55 -26.77
C VAL A 196 -4.86 7.71 -27.55
N GLY A 197 -5.75 8.35 -28.31
CA GLY A 197 -6.77 7.69 -29.13
C GLY A 197 -7.90 7.05 -28.32
N GLY A 198 -8.31 7.64 -27.20
CA GLY A 198 -9.48 7.20 -26.43
C GLY A 198 -10.80 7.33 -27.23
N PRO A 199 -11.90 6.73 -26.75
CA PRO A 199 -13.19 6.74 -27.45
C PRO A 199 -13.72 8.15 -27.76
N HIS A 200 -13.31 9.18 -27.00
CA HIS A 200 -13.62 10.60 -27.27
C HIS A 200 -12.35 11.44 -27.57
N GLY A 201 -11.23 10.80 -27.90
CA GLY A 201 -9.96 11.43 -28.30
C GLY A 201 -8.91 11.56 -27.17
N ASP A 202 -7.84 12.31 -27.43
CA ASP A 202 -6.64 12.44 -26.55
C ASP A 202 -6.90 13.14 -25.20
N LYS A 203 -8.12 13.61 -24.96
CA LYS A 203 -8.51 14.24 -23.70
C LYS A 203 -9.08 13.25 -22.69
N ASP A 204 -9.39 12.02 -23.11
CA ASP A 204 -9.94 11.01 -22.21
C ASP A 204 -8.95 10.65 -21.10
N LYS A 205 -9.51 10.44 -19.91
CA LYS A 205 -8.85 9.85 -18.76
C LYS A 205 -9.61 8.57 -18.46
N MET A 206 -8.92 7.51 -18.10
CA MET A 206 -9.54 6.20 -17.99
C MET A 206 -9.34 5.69 -16.58
N VAL A 207 -10.42 5.18 -15.99
CA VAL A 207 -10.39 4.52 -14.69
C VAL A 207 -11.03 3.15 -14.84
N ALA A 208 -10.39 2.14 -14.28
CA ALA A 208 -10.90 0.78 -14.24
C ALA A 208 -11.02 0.32 -12.79
N ALA A 209 -12.06 -0.46 -12.50
CA ALA A 209 -12.20 -1.19 -11.25
C ALA A 209 -12.46 -2.66 -11.56
N ALA A 210 -11.95 -3.56 -10.73
CA ALA A 210 -12.21 -4.99 -10.84
C ALA A 210 -12.53 -5.62 -9.49
N SER A 211 -13.30 -6.71 -9.57
CA SER A 211 -13.68 -7.58 -8.45
C SER A 211 -13.87 -8.99 -8.99
N GLU A 212 -13.28 -9.97 -8.33
CA GLU A 212 -13.19 -11.33 -8.82
C GLU A 212 -12.77 -11.36 -10.31
N SER A 213 -13.62 -11.82 -11.23
CA SER A 213 -13.33 -11.88 -12.66
C SER A 213 -13.87 -10.70 -13.47
N SER A 214 -14.65 -9.81 -12.85
CA SER A 214 -15.35 -8.73 -13.53
C SER A 214 -14.54 -7.44 -13.50
N ILE A 215 -14.48 -6.75 -14.62
CA ILE A 215 -13.74 -5.49 -14.81
C ILE A 215 -14.70 -4.48 -15.42
N ILE A 216 -14.80 -3.29 -14.86
CA ILE A 216 -15.57 -2.18 -15.43
C ILE A 216 -14.63 -1.04 -15.76
N LEU A 217 -14.87 -0.38 -16.89
CA LEU A 217 -14.03 0.67 -17.44
C LEU A 217 -14.85 1.93 -17.72
N TRP A 218 -14.37 3.07 -17.25
CA TRP A 218 -14.96 4.38 -17.50
C TRP A 218 -13.98 5.32 -18.20
N SER A 219 -14.50 6.11 -19.15
CA SER A 219 -13.83 7.32 -19.64
C SER A 219 -14.33 8.53 -18.87
N ILE A 220 -13.41 9.33 -18.34
CA ILE A 220 -13.65 10.59 -17.66
C ILE A 220 -13.23 11.73 -18.59
N GLN A 221 -14.16 12.63 -18.86
CA GLN A 221 -13.91 13.83 -19.65
C GLN A 221 -13.49 15.00 -18.74
N ASP A 222 -12.77 15.98 -19.29
CA ASP A 222 -12.30 17.16 -18.55
C ASP A 222 -13.42 18.00 -17.89
N GLY A 223 -14.67 17.83 -18.34
CA GLY A 223 -15.87 18.46 -17.79
C GLY A 223 -16.47 17.76 -16.57
N GLY A 224 -15.89 16.64 -16.10
CA GLY A 224 -16.36 15.88 -14.94
C GLY A 224 -17.48 14.87 -15.22
N SER A 225 -17.95 14.77 -16.48
CA SER A 225 -18.79 13.66 -16.93
C SER A 225 -17.94 12.42 -17.15
N GLY A 226 -18.34 11.30 -16.55
CA GLY A 226 -17.79 9.98 -16.83
C GLY A 226 -18.80 9.11 -17.56
N ASN A 227 -18.35 8.44 -18.61
CA ASN A 227 -19.13 7.46 -19.37
C ASN A 227 -18.57 6.06 -19.12
N GLU A 228 -19.46 5.10 -18.90
CA GLU A 228 -19.08 3.69 -18.92
C GLU A 228 -18.75 3.28 -20.36
N ILE A 229 -17.60 2.66 -20.54
CA ILE A 229 -17.17 2.08 -21.82
C ILE A 229 -17.70 0.65 -21.92
N GLY A 230 -17.60 -0.10 -20.82
CA GLY A 230 -18.18 -1.43 -20.73
C GLY A 230 -17.69 -2.20 -19.53
N VAL A 231 -18.31 -3.38 -19.39
CA VAL A 231 -17.95 -4.41 -18.41
C VAL A 231 -17.35 -5.59 -19.17
N PHE A 232 -16.17 -6.02 -18.73
CA PHE A 232 -15.40 -7.12 -19.29
C PHE A 232 -15.22 -8.22 -18.25
N SER A 233 -14.95 -9.43 -18.70
CA SER A 233 -14.60 -10.54 -17.82
C SER A 233 -13.29 -11.17 -18.25
N LEU A 234 -12.42 -11.44 -17.27
CA LEU A 234 -11.22 -12.27 -17.46
C LEU A 234 -11.55 -13.78 -17.40
N GLY A 235 -12.71 -14.14 -16.83
CA GLY A 235 -13.15 -15.52 -16.59
C GLY A 235 -12.47 -16.21 -15.40
N VAL A 236 -11.50 -15.56 -14.77
CA VAL A 236 -10.78 -15.98 -13.56
C VAL A 236 -10.53 -14.73 -12.69
N PRO A 237 -10.19 -14.89 -11.40
CA PRO A 237 -9.89 -13.75 -10.53
C PRO A 237 -8.79 -12.84 -11.10
N VAL A 238 -9.02 -11.53 -11.05
CA VAL A 238 -8.10 -10.49 -11.50
C VAL A 238 -7.13 -10.17 -10.37
N ASP A 239 -5.87 -10.47 -10.60
CA ASP A 239 -4.83 -10.35 -9.59
C ASP A 239 -4.06 -9.03 -9.71
N ASP A 240 -3.78 -8.58 -10.93
CA ASP A 240 -3.30 -7.21 -11.20
C ASP A 240 -4.13 -6.54 -12.29
N LEU A 241 -4.28 -5.22 -12.15
CA LEU A 241 -5.00 -4.36 -13.09
C LEU A 241 -4.22 -3.06 -13.27
N PHE A 242 -3.76 -2.77 -14.48
CA PHE A 242 -2.96 -1.58 -14.77
C PHE A 242 -3.01 -1.20 -16.25
N PHE A 243 -2.45 -0.06 -16.61
CA PHE A 243 -2.38 0.40 -18.01
C PHE A 243 -0.95 0.34 -18.55
N ILE A 244 -0.81 -0.07 -19.81
CA ILE A 244 0.40 0.08 -20.62
C ILE A 244 0.05 0.96 -21.83
N GLY A 245 0.55 2.20 -21.85
CA GLY A 245 0.20 3.15 -22.90
C GLY A 245 -1.31 3.42 -22.91
N ASN A 246 -2.00 3.03 -23.99
CA ASN A 246 -3.45 3.16 -24.14
C ASN A 246 -4.21 1.83 -24.01
N GLN A 247 -3.59 0.84 -23.37
CA GLN A 247 -4.17 -0.49 -23.18
C GLN A 247 -4.37 -0.77 -21.69
N LEU A 248 -5.55 -1.28 -21.33
CA LEU A 248 -5.81 -1.80 -19.99
C LEU A 248 -5.43 -3.28 -19.99
N VAL A 249 -4.63 -3.68 -19.02
CA VAL A 249 -4.14 -5.04 -18.84
C VAL A 249 -4.67 -5.58 -17.51
N ALA A 250 -5.22 -6.79 -17.55
CA ALA A 250 -5.57 -7.57 -16.38
C ALA A 250 -4.81 -8.90 -16.42
N THR A 251 -4.18 -9.29 -15.32
CA THR A 251 -3.45 -10.56 -15.20
C THR A 251 -4.04 -11.41 -14.09
N SER A 252 -3.89 -12.73 -14.23
CA SER A 252 -4.24 -13.69 -13.18
C SER A 252 -3.12 -14.69 -12.94
N HIS A 253 -2.89 -15.03 -11.67
CA HIS A 253 -1.98 -16.09 -11.25
C HIS A 253 -2.37 -17.45 -11.83
N THR A 254 -3.63 -17.63 -12.21
CA THR A 254 -4.14 -18.87 -12.85
C THR A 254 -3.63 -19.07 -14.27
N GLY A 255 -2.97 -18.08 -14.87
CA GLY A 255 -2.42 -18.16 -16.23
C GLY A 255 -3.33 -17.55 -17.29
N LYS A 256 -3.91 -16.37 -17.02
CA LYS A 256 -4.65 -15.60 -18.03
C LYS A 256 -4.18 -14.15 -18.07
N VAL A 257 -4.17 -13.59 -19.28
CA VAL A 257 -3.96 -12.16 -19.52
C VAL A 257 -5.11 -11.64 -20.37
N GLY A 258 -5.75 -10.56 -19.90
CA GLY A 258 -6.75 -9.79 -20.62
C GLY A 258 -6.19 -8.44 -21.04
N VAL A 259 -6.36 -8.06 -22.30
CA VAL A 259 -5.91 -6.78 -22.84
C VAL A 259 -7.09 -6.08 -23.54
N TRP A 260 -7.42 -4.89 -23.07
CA TRP A 260 -8.35 -3.98 -23.73
C TRP A 260 -7.56 -2.88 -24.42
N ASN A 261 -7.91 -2.53 -25.66
CA ASN A 261 -7.26 -1.45 -26.40
C ASN A 261 -8.18 -0.25 -26.63
N ALA A 262 -7.70 0.95 -26.28
CA ALA A 262 -8.51 2.17 -26.38
C ALA A 262 -8.86 2.61 -27.80
N VAL A 263 -8.02 2.30 -28.79
CA VAL A 263 -8.26 2.71 -30.18
C VAL A 263 -9.26 1.77 -30.85
N THR A 264 -9.11 0.46 -30.61
CA THR A 264 -9.92 -0.56 -31.28
C THR A 264 -11.15 -0.95 -30.50
N GLN A 265 -11.23 -0.54 -29.21
CA GLN A 265 -12.32 -0.84 -28.28
C GLN A 265 -12.57 -2.34 -28.12
N HIS A 266 -11.52 -3.16 -28.30
CA HIS A 266 -11.60 -4.62 -28.26
C HIS A 266 -10.98 -5.18 -26.99
N TRP A 267 -11.67 -6.14 -26.36
CA TRP A 267 -11.18 -6.93 -25.22
C TRP A 267 -10.75 -8.30 -25.70
N GLN A 268 -9.51 -8.67 -25.42
CA GLN A 268 -8.94 -9.97 -25.76
C GLN A 268 -8.42 -10.67 -24.51
N VAL A 269 -8.78 -11.95 -24.33
CA VAL A 269 -8.23 -12.80 -23.26
C VAL A 269 -7.40 -13.90 -23.90
N GLN A 270 -6.25 -14.20 -23.31
CA GLN A 270 -5.38 -15.29 -23.72
C GLN A 270 -4.89 -16.10 -22.52
N ASP A 271 -4.83 -17.42 -22.72
CA ASP A 271 -4.20 -18.35 -21.79
C ASP A 271 -2.68 -18.27 -21.89
N VAL A 272 -2.04 -18.20 -20.74
CA VAL A 272 -0.59 -18.17 -20.58
C VAL A 272 -0.17 -19.13 -19.46
N VAL A 273 1.13 -19.33 -19.30
CA VAL A 273 1.64 -20.06 -18.14
C VAL A 273 1.28 -19.30 -16.84
N PRO A 274 0.92 -19.99 -15.74
CA PRO A 274 0.59 -19.34 -14.46
C PRO A 274 1.61 -18.27 -14.06
N ILE A 275 1.09 -17.05 -13.88
CA ILE A 275 1.89 -15.83 -13.67
C ILE A 275 2.19 -15.71 -12.17
N THR A 276 3.45 -15.50 -11.83
CA THR A 276 3.90 -15.30 -10.44
C THR A 276 4.49 -13.92 -10.20
N SER A 277 4.85 -13.19 -11.26
CA SER A 277 5.21 -11.77 -11.20
C SER A 277 5.08 -11.12 -12.57
N CYS A 278 4.93 -9.79 -12.61
CA CYS A 278 4.96 -9.03 -13.86
C CYS A 278 5.67 -7.69 -13.69
N ASP A 279 6.20 -7.16 -14.78
CA ASP A 279 6.70 -5.78 -14.85
C ASP A 279 6.55 -5.23 -16.28
N THR A 280 6.68 -3.92 -16.43
CA THR A 280 6.48 -3.22 -17.70
C THR A 280 7.73 -2.46 -18.12
N ALA A 281 8.02 -2.48 -19.42
CA ALA A 281 9.19 -1.81 -19.99
C ALA A 281 8.80 -1.12 -21.30
N GLY A 282 8.42 0.16 -21.22
CA GLY A 282 7.88 0.89 -22.36
C GLY A 282 6.53 0.29 -22.81
N SER A 283 6.51 -0.36 -23.97
CA SER A 283 5.33 -1.08 -24.49
C SER A 283 5.39 -2.60 -24.29
N PHE A 284 6.43 -3.11 -23.63
CA PHE A 284 6.54 -4.54 -23.36
C PHE A 284 5.96 -4.86 -21.98
N LEU A 285 5.13 -5.89 -21.92
CA LEU A 285 4.74 -6.54 -20.68
C LEU A 285 5.62 -7.77 -20.51
N LEU A 286 6.30 -7.91 -19.37
CA LEU A 286 7.04 -9.10 -19.03
C LEU A 286 6.31 -9.88 -17.94
N LEU A 287 6.30 -11.20 -18.08
CA LEU A 287 5.60 -12.14 -17.20
C LEU A 287 6.59 -13.16 -16.68
N GLY A 288 6.86 -13.13 -15.38
CA GLY A 288 7.55 -14.19 -14.66
C GLY A 288 6.57 -15.29 -14.30
N CYS A 289 6.87 -16.53 -14.68
CA CYS A 289 5.96 -17.66 -14.55
C CYS A 289 6.44 -18.70 -13.53
N ASN A 290 5.50 -19.55 -13.09
CA ASN A 290 5.77 -20.60 -12.11
C ASN A 290 6.70 -21.72 -12.63
N ASN A 291 6.90 -21.82 -13.94
CA ASN A 291 7.76 -22.79 -14.60
C ASN A 291 9.22 -22.32 -14.74
N GLY A 292 9.55 -21.13 -14.22
CA GLY A 292 10.89 -20.54 -14.33
C GLY A 292 11.15 -19.78 -15.64
N SER A 293 10.19 -19.69 -16.55
CA SER A 293 10.31 -18.87 -17.76
C SER A 293 9.89 -17.42 -17.49
N ILE A 294 10.56 -16.51 -18.20
CA ILE A 294 10.14 -15.11 -18.36
C ILE A 294 9.62 -14.98 -19.79
N TYR A 295 8.36 -14.62 -19.93
CA TYR A 295 7.74 -14.31 -21.22
C TYR A 295 7.62 -12.80 -21.41
N TYR A 296 7.49 -12.36 -22.66
CA TYR A 296 7.14 -10.98 -22.97
C TYR A 296 6.04 -10.90 -24.03
N ILE A 297 5.27 -9.80 -23.96
CA ILE A 297 4.22 -9.45 -24.90
C ILE A 297 4.48 -8.03 -25.39
N ASP A 298 4.51 -7.85 -26.71
CA ASP A 298 4.69 -6.54 -27.35
C ASP A 298 3.34 -5.85 -27.58
N MET A 299 2.99 -4.93 -26.69
CA MET A 299 1.70 -4.25 -26.72
C MET A 299 1.55 -3.32 -27.94
N GLN A 300 2.63 -2.88 -28.59
CA GLN A 300 2.50 -2.09 -29.83
C GLN A 300 2.06 -2.94 -31.02
N LYS A 301 2.39 -4.24 -31.02
CA LYS A 301 1.98 -5.17 -32.08
C LYS A 301 0.56 -5.70 -31.89
N PHE A 302 -0.03 -5.51 -30.71
CA PHE A 302 -1.38 -5.99 -30.40
C PHE A 302 -2.45 -5.55 -31.42
N PRO A 303 -2.60 -4.25 -31.77
CA PRO A 303 -3.61 -3.82 -32.76
C PRO A 303 -3.43 -4.45 -34.15
N LEU A 304 -2.19 -4.75 -34.53
CA LEU A 304 -1.87 -5.35 -35.84
C LEU A 304 -2.19 -6.86 -35.89
N ARG A 305 -2.23 -7.52 -34.73
CA ARG A 305 -2.44 -8.96 -34.58
C ARG A 305 -3.85 -9.35 -34.17
N MET A 306 -4.75 -8.38 -34.05
CA MET A 306 -6.16 -8.65 -33.72
C MET A 306 -6.89 -9.57 -34.71
N LYS A 307 -6.38 -9.74 -35.94
CA LYS A 307 -6.96 -10.71 -36.90
C LYS A 307 -6.78 -12.17 -36.47
N ASP A 308 -5.70 -12.45 -35.74
CA ASP A 308 -5.32 -13.81 -35.32
C ASP A 308 -5.73 -14.09 -33.87
N ASN A 309 -6.29 -13.09 -33.15
CA ASN A 309 -6.66 -13.15 -31.73
C ASN A 309 -5.53 -13.65 -30.79
N ASP A 310 -4.28 -13.39 -31.16
CA ASP A 310 -3.09 -13.86 -30.45
C ASP A 310 -2.23 -12.66 -29.99
N LEU A 311 -1.89 -12.61 -28.69
CA LEU A 311 -0.99 -11.60 -28.12
C LEU A 311 0.49 -11.87 -28.46
N LEU A 312 0.82 -12.99 -29.10
CA LEU A 312 2.18 -13.40 -29.46
C LEU A 312 3.11 -13.47 -28.24
N VAL A 313 2.71 -14.29 -27.27
CA VAL A 313 3.48 -14.53 -26.05
C VAL A 313 4.79 -15.23 -26.42
N THR A 314 5.92 -14.57 -26.17
CA THR A 314 7.24 -15.08 -26.57
C THR A 314 8.10 -15.31 -25.35
N GLU A 315 8.75 -16.47 -25.26
CA GLU A 315 9.72 -16.75 -24.20
C GLU A 315 10.98 -15.91 -24.39
N LEU A 316 11.36 -15.17 -23.35
CA LEU A 316 12.54 -14.31 -23.34
C LEU A 316 13.74 -15.02 -22.72
N TYR A 317 13.52 -15.72 -21.61
CA TYR A 317 14.58 -16.33 -20.80
C TYR A 317 14.00 -17.46 -19.94
N HIS A 318 14.83 -18.44 -19.59
CA HIS A 318 14.47 -19.54 -18.70
C HIS A 318 15.47 -19.66 -17.55
N ASP A 319 14.95 -19.76 -16.33
CA ASP A 319 15.74 -19.92 -15.11
C ASP A 319 16.59 -21.19 -15.17
N PRO A 320 17.92 -21.12 -14.96
CA PRO A 320 18.78 -22.31 -15.05
C PRO A 320 18.54 -23.35 -13.94
N SER A 321 17.79 -22.99 -12.90
CA SER A 321 17.40 -23.89 -11.81
C SER A 321 15.93 -24.31 -11.90
N ASN A 322 15.20 -23.85 -12.91
CA ASN A 322 13.75 -24.02 -13.07
C ASN A 322 12.95 -23.52 -11.86
N ASP A 323 13.48 -22.56 -11.10
CA ASP A 323 12.74 -21.97 -9.99
C ASP A 323 11.69 -20.99 -10.50
N ALA A 324 10.51 -20.96 -9.86
CA ALA A 324 9.45 -20.02 -10.21
C ALA A 324 9.91 -18.57 -10.08
N ILE A 325 9.55 -17.71 -11.04
CA ILE A 325 9.92 -16.29 -11.07
C ILE A 325 8.94 -15.47 -10.24
N THR A 326 9.21 -15.29 -8.95
CA THR A 326 8.29 -14.70 -7.96
C THR A 326 8.41 -13.19 -7.83
N ALA A 327 9.43 -12.57 -8.41
CA ALA A 327 9.55 -11.12 -8.50
C ALA A 327 10.30 -10.74 -9.78
N LEU A 328 9.90 -9.66 -10.43
CA LEU A 328 10.48 -9.22 -11.71
C LEU A 328 10.64 -7.71 -11.75
N SER A 329 11.77 -7.23 -12.26
CA SER A 329 12.05 -5.81 -12.44
C SER A 329 12.90 -5.56 -13.68
N VAL A 330 12.44 -4.71 -14.58
CA VAL A 330 13.13 -4.31 -15.81
C VAL A 330 13.62 -2.86 -15.70
N TYR A 331 14.86 -2.64 -16.10
CA TYR A 331 15.45 -1.31 -16.24
C TYR A 331 15.92 -1.12 -17.68
N LEU A 332 15.35 -0.12 -18.36
CA LEU A 332 15.75 0.28 -19.70
C LEU A 332 16.71 1.47 -19.59
N THR A 333 17.96 1.30 -20.03
CA THR A 333 18.91 2.43 -20.03
C THR A 333 18.40 3.55 -20.94
N PRO A 334 18.43 4.83 -20.51
CA PRO A 334 18.09 5.96 -21.36
C PRO A 334 18.93 5.96 -22.65
N LYS A 335 18.31 6.35 -23.77
CA LYS A 335 18.92 6.36 -25.11
C LYS A 335 20.27 7.09 -25.14
N THR A 336 21.37 6.35 -24.98
CA THR A 336 22.68 6.82 -25.46
C THR A 336 22.73 6.51 -26.94
N SER A 337 22.86 7.57 -27.74
CA SER A 337 22.81 7.57 -29.20
C SER A 337 23.52 6.38 -29.87
N VAL A 338 22.82 5.78 -30.85
CA VAL A 338 23.30 4.96 -32.00
C VAL A 338 23.24 3.42 -31.89
N SER A 339 22.98 2.79 -30.75
CA SER A 339 22.67 1.33 -30.68
C SER A 339 21.45 1.08 -29.81
N GLY A 340 20.69 0.01 -30.08
CA GLY A 340 19.39 -0.30 -29.46
C GLY A 340 19.37 -0.22 -27.93
N ASN A 341 18.17 -0.25 -27.33
CA ASN A 341 18.05 -0.15 -25.87
C ASN A 341 18.66 -1.40 -25.20
N TRP A 342 19.47 -1.18 -24.17
CA TRP A 342 19.87 -2.25 -23.27
C TRP A 342 18.67 -2.70 -22.47
N ILE A 343 18.55 -4.01 -22.27
CA ILE A 343 17.53 -4.59 -21.40
C ILE A 343 18.26 -5.21 -20.23
N GLU A 344 18.09 -4.61 -19.06
CA GLU A 344 18.60 -5.13 -17.79
C GLU A 344 17.40 -5.62 -16.98
N ILE A 345 17.38 -6.89 -16.61
CA ILE A 345 16.28 -7.49 -15.86
C ILE A 345 16.85 -8.11 -14.59
N ALA A 346 16.31 -7.70 -13.45
CA ALA A 346 16.52 -8.40 -12.20
C ALA A 346 15.27 -9.21 -11.88
N TYR A 347 15.45 -10.45 -11.45
CA TYR A 347 14.35 -11.28 -10.98
C TYR A 347 14.70 -12.04 -9.71
N GLY A 348 13.68 -12.34 -8.92
CA GLY A 348 13.75 -13.13 -7.71
C GLY A 348 13.03 -14.46 -7.90
N THR A 349 13.50 -15.50 -7.21
CA THR A 349 12.96 -16.85 -7.34
C THR A 349 12.25 -17.34 -6.09
N SER A 350 11.45 -18.40 -6.24
CA SER A 350 10.82 -19.12 -5.14
C SER A 350 11.83 -19.72 -4.15
N SER A 351 13.05 -20.02 -4.57
CA SER A 351 14.13 -20.52 -3.71
C SER A 351 14.87 -19.44 -2.92
N GLY A 352 14.56 -18.15 -3.17
CA GLY A 352 15.24 -17.02 -2.52
C GLY A 352 16.48 -16.51 -3.27
N ALA A 353 16.73 -17.00 -4.48
CA ALA A 353 17.80 -16.46 -5.32
C ALA A 353 17.37 -15.13 -5.96
N VAL A 354 18.34 -14.23 -6.11
CA VAL A 354 18.20 -12.97 -6.85
C VAL A 354 19.15 -13.04 -8.04
N ARG A 355 18.66 -12.80 -9.24
CA ARG A 355 19.43 -12.94 -10.49
C ARG A 355 19.28 -11.69 -11.33
N VAL A 356 20.33 -11.37 -12.07
CA VAL A 356 20.36 -10.27 -13.04
C VAL A 356 20.71 -10.86 -14.39
N ILE A 357 19.87 -10.64 -15.39
CA ILE A 357 20.13 -10.96 -16.79
C ILE A 357 20.24 -9.66 -17.57
N VAL A 358 21.11 -9.66 -18.58
CA VAL A 358 21.35 -8.49 -19.44
C VAL A 358 21.29 -8.90 -20.89
N GLN A 359 20.73 -8.03 -21.73
CA GLN A 359 20.77 -8.18 -23.18
C GLN A 359 21.50 -7.01 -23.81
N HIS A 360 22.57 -7.32 -24.55
CA HIS A 360 23.32 -6.33 -25.30
C HIS A 360 22.63 -5.97 -26.62
N PRO A 361 22.69 -4.69 -27.04
CA PRO A 361 22.20 -4.27 -28.36
C PRO A 361 22.91 -4.97 -29.53
N GLU A 362 24.15 -5.43 -29.33
CA GLU A 362 24.93 -6.16 -30.33
C GLU A 362 24.60 -7.67 -30.38
N THR A 363 23.93 -8.20 -29.36
CA THR A 363 23.58 -9.63 -29.25
C THR A 363 22.07 -9.87 -29.26
N VAL A 364 21.30 -8.98 -29.91
CA VAL A 364 19.81 -9.06 -29.97
C VAL A 364 19.33 -10.43 -30.50
N GLY A 365 20.14 -11.14 -31.29
CA GLY A 365 19.83 -12.50 -31.77
C GLY A 365 20.07 -13.66 -30.79
N SER A 366 20.79 -13.46 -29.68
CA SER A 366 21.20 -14.53 -28.77
C SER A 366 20.40 -14.59 -27.45
N GLY A 367 19.39 -13.72 -27.29
CA GLY A 367 18.61 -13.58 -26.06
C GLY A 367 19.39 -12.95 -24.89
N PRO A 368 18.72 -12.62 -23.77
CA PRO A 368 19.39 -12.16 -22.55
C PRO A 368 20.26 -13.25 -21.91
N GLN A 369 21.37 -12.85 -21.29
CA GLN A 369 22.30 -13.75 -20.62
C GLN A 369 22.35 -13.49 -19.11
N LEU A 370 22.55 -14.57 -18.32
CA LEU A 370 22.76 -14.47 -16.88
C LEU A 370 24.06 -13.74 -16.59
N PHE A 371 23.91 -12.58 -15.94
CA PHE A 371 25.03 -11.74 -15.55
C PHE A 371 25.52 -12.04 -14.13
N GLN A 372 24.59 -12.13 -13.17
CA GLN A 372 24.94 -12.35 -11.76
C GLN A 372 23.84 -13.12 -11.03
N THR A 373 24.26 -13.97 -10.09
CA THR A 373 23.37 -14.62 -9.11
C THR A 373 23.79 -14.23 -7.70
N PHE A 374 22.80 -13.95 -6.85
CA PHE A 374 22.93 -13.69 -5.42
C PHE A 374 22.05 -14.68 -4.66
N THR A 375 22.64 -15.47 -3.77
CA THR A 375 21.96 -16.48 -2.94
C THR A 375 21.87 -16.01 -1.50
N VAL A 376 21.06 -14.97 -1.26
CA VAL A 376 21.06 -14.26 0.04
C VAL A 376 19.82 -14.47 0.89
N HIS A 377 18.70 -14.88 0.29
CA HIS A 377 17.46 -15.14 1.02
C HIS A 377 17.26 -16.64 1.18
N ARG A 378 16.58 -17.02 2.27
CA ARG A 378 16.19 -18.41 2.55
C ARG A 378 14.71 -18.68 2.27
N SER A 379 13.99 -17.65 1.86
CA SER A 379 12.57 -17.64 1.58
C SER A 379 12.33 -17.02 0.20
N PRO A 380 11.18 -17.30 -0.46
CA PRO A 380 10.84 -16.73 -1.76
C PRO A 380 11.04 -15.21 -1.81
N VAL A 381 11.62 -14.72 -2.90
CA VAL A 381 11.73 -13.28 -3.14
C VAL A 381 10.38 -12.75 -3.61
N THR A 382 9.78 -11.84 -2.86
CA THR A 382 8.43 -11.30 -3.13
C THR A 382 8.48 -9.99 -3.91
N LYS A 383 9.56 -9.22 -3.78
CA LYS A 383 9.75 -7.97 -4.54
C LYS A 383 11.20 -7.80 -4.94
N ILE A 384 11.40 -7.22 -6.12
CA ILE A 384 12.71 -6.84 -6.62
C ILE A 384 12.62 -5.52 -7.36
N MET A 385 13.63 -4.68 -7.23
CA MET A 385 13.68 -3.37 -7.88
C MET A 385 15.10 -3.10 -8.34
N LEU A 386 15.28 -3.04 -9.65
CA LEU A 386 16.50 -2.60 -10.31
C LEU A 386 16.35 -1.13 -10.71
N SER A 387 17.23 -0.29 -10.16
CA SER A 387 17.29 1.15 -10.38
C SER A 387 18.63 1.54 -11.01
N GLU A 388 18.82 2.83 -11.29
CA GLU A 388 20.10 3.34 -11.79
C GLU A 388 21.23 3.04 -10.79
N LYS A 389 20.98 3.12 -9.48
CA LYS A 389 22.02 3.08 -8.45
C LYS A 389 21.99 1.85 -7.57
N HIS A 390 20.86 1.15 -7.50
CA HIS A 390 20.66 0.07 -6.54
C HIS A 390 19.90 -1.11 -7.13
N LEU A 391 20.20 -2.29 -6.61
CA LEU A 391 19.37 -3.47 -6.72
C LEU A 391 18.79 -3.73 -5.34
N VAL A 392 17.47 -3.77 -5.21
CA VAL A 392 16.78 -4.04 -3.94
C VAL A 392 16.00 -5.33 -4.10
N SER A 393 16.06 -6.21 -3.10
CA SER A 393 15.26 -7.44 -3.04
C SER A 393 14.61 -7.56 -1.67
N VAL A 394 13.38 -8.08 -1.64
CA VAL A 394 12.60 -8.34 -0.43
C VAL A 394 12.15 -9.80 -0.46
N CYS A 395 12.32 -10.53 0.63
CA CYS A 395 11.80 -11.89 0.75
C CYS A 395 10.60 -11.99 1.70
N ALA A 396 9.87 -13.09 1.57
CA ALA A 396 8.67 -13.39 2.36
C ALA A 396 8.94 -13.54 3.87
N ASP A 397 10.19 -13.76 4.30
CA ASP A 397 10.52 -13.83 5.73
C ASP A 397 10.59 -12.42 6.33
N ASN A 398 9.49 -11.98 6.94
CA ASN A 398 9.38 -10.71 7.67
C ASN A 398 9.80 -9.48 6.83
N ASN A 399 9.54 -9.52 5.52
CA ASN A 399 9.98 -8.50 4.56
C ASN A 399 11.47 -8.16 4.72
N HIS A 400 12.33 -9.18 4.79
CA HIS A 400 13.76 -8.97 4.89
C HIS A 400 14.31 -8.43 3.56
N VAL A 401 14.92 -7.25 3.65
CA VAL A 401 15.45 -6.49 2.52
C VAL A 401 16.96 -6.66 2.41
N ARG A 402 17.43 -6.88 1.19
CA ARG A 402 18.84 -6.80 0.80
C ARG A 402 18.99 -5.81 -0.33
N THR A 403 19.96 -4.90 -0.19
CA THR A 403 20.26 -3.89 -1.19
C THR A 403 21.71 -3.97 -1.62
N TRP A 404 21.99 -3.81 -2.90
CA TRP A 404 23.34 -3.71 -3.48
C TRP A 404 23.48 -2.43 -4.27
N THR A 405 24.70 -1.88 -4.31
CA THR A 405 25.04 -0.78 -5.21
C THR A 405 25.22 -1.32 -6.63
N VAL A 406 24.57 -0.70 -7.59
CA VAL A 406 24.73 -0.99 -9.02
C VAL A 406 25.63 0.08 -9.61
N THR A 407 26.74 -0.34 -10.22
CA THR A 407 27.60 0.55 -11.00
C THR A 407 27.48 0.20 -12.47
N ARG A 408 27.61 1.17 -13.37
CA ARG A 408 27.66 0.91 -14.81
C ARG A 408 28.98 1.38 -15.39
N PHE A 409 29.74 0.47 -15.99
CA PHE A 409 30.95 0.79 -16.72
C PHE A 409 30.64 0.81 -18.21
N ARG A 410 30.82 1.96 -18.87
CA ARG A 410 30.49 2.17 -20.29
C ARG A 410 29.04 1.77 -20.64
N GLY A 411 28.11 2.02 -19.71
CA GLY A 411 26.69 1.70 -19.86
C GLY A 411 26.28 0.27 -19.47
N MET A 412 27.24 -0.63 -19.20
CA MET A 412 26.97 -2.01 -18.76
C MET A 412 27.01 -2.11 -17.24
N ILE A 413 26.07 -2.83 -16.62
CA ILE A 413 26.18 -3.17 -15.19
C ILE A 413 27.55 -3.80 -14.92
N SER A 414 28.21 -3.28 -13.90
CA SER A 414 29.45 -3.78 -13.36
C SER A 414 29.23 -4.13 -11.89
N THR A 415 29.60 -5.35 -11.53
CA THR A 415 29.55 -5.87 -10.16
C THR A 415 30.83 -5.59 -9.38
N GLN A 416 31.68 -4.66 -9.82
CA GLN A 416 32.83 -4.22 -9.02
C GLN A 416 32.41 -3.09 -8.05
N PRO A 417 32.71 -3.19 -6.72
CA PRO A 417 33.56 -4.18 -6.06
C PRO A 417 32.74 -5.19 -5.21
N GLY A 418 32.16 -6.21 -5.85
CA GLY A 418 31.73 -7.46 -5.19
C GLY A 418 30.23 -7.64 -4.93
N SER A 419 29.89 -8.85 -4.48
CA SER A 419 28.53 -9.32 -4.15
C SER A 419 28.04 -8.91 -2.76
N THR A 420 28.82 -8.11 -2.03
CA THR A 420 28.49 -7.67 -0.67
C THR A 420 27.32 -6.70 -0.70
N PRO A 421 26.25 -6.95 0.05
CA PRO A 421 25.11 -6.04 0.10
C PRO A 421 25.51 -4.72 0.79
N LEU A 422 25.01 -3.60 0.24
CA LEU A 422 25.06 -2.28 0.84
C LEU A 422 24.31 -2.24 2.19
N ALA A 423 23.14 -2.89 2.26
CA ALA A 423 22.30 -2.88 3.45
C ALA A 423 21.52 -4.19 3.62
N SER A 424 21.14 -4.46 4.87
CA SER A 424 20.33 -5.61 5.28
C SER A 424 19.46 -5.23 6.47
N PHE A 425 18.14 -5.19 6.28
CA PHE A 425 17.19 -4.77 7.31
C PHE A 425 15.80 -5.37 7.06
N LYS A 426 14.90 -5.29 8.05
CA LYS A 426 13.51 -5.75 7.92
C LYS A 426 12.54 -4.57 7.85
N ILE A 427 11.49 -4.71 7.05
CA ILE A 427 10.30 -3.85 7.06
C ILE A 427 9.17 -4.60 7.77
N LEU A 428 9.21 -4.59 9.11
CA LEU A 428 8.22 -5.30 9.93
C LEU A 428 6.83 -4.73 9.68
N SER A 429 5.89 -5.62 9.38
CA SER A 429 4.46 -5.36 9.20
C SER A 429 3.72 -6.58 9.73
N LEU A 430 2.81 -6.38 10.68
CA LEU A 430 1.86 -7.42 11.08
C LEU A 430 0.71 -7.45 10.09
N GLU A 431 0.30 -8.64 9.68
CA GLU A 431 -0.83 -8.84 8.79
C GLU A 431 -2.15 -8.85 9.58
N GLU A 432 -3.20 -8.37 8.95
CA GLU A 432 -4.57 -8.44 9.50
C GLU A 432 -5.13 -9.84 9.23
N THR A 433 -5.70 -10.48 10.26
CA THR A 433 -6.09 -11.90 10.25
C THR A 433 -7.34 -12.19 9.42
N GLU A 434 -8.11 -11.15 9.08
CA GLU A 434 -9.29 -11.20 8.21
C GLU A 434 -9.24 -10.01 7.25
N SER A 435 -8.58 -10.16 6.10
CA SER A 435 -8.45 -9.07 5.13
C SER A 435 -9.33 -9.28 3.90
N HIS A 436 -10.03 -8.22 3.48
CA HIS A 436 -10.60 -8.12 2.13
C HIS A 436 -9.49 -8.19 1.08
N GLY A 437 -9.78 -8.71 -0.12
CA GLY A 437 -8.82 -8.91 -1.22
C GLY A 437 -8.04 -7.65 -1.64
N SER A 438 -8.52 -6.46 -1.28
CA SER A 438 -7.91 -5.15 -1.56
C SER A 438 -6.83 -4.73 -0.54
N TYR A 439 -6.80 -5.32 0.66
CA TYR A 439 -5.97 -4.86 1.79
C TYR A 439 -4.47 -4.90 1.46
N CYS A 440 -3.98 -6.05 0.99
CA CYS A 440 -2.55 -6.25 0.70
C CYS A 440 -2.03 -5.24 -0.31
N SER A 441 -2.85 -4.92 -1.30
CA SER A 441 -2.45 -4.03 -2.38
C SER A 441 -2.60 -2.54 -2.03
N GLY A 442 -3.54 -2.19 -1.14
CA GLY A 442 -3.62 -0.85 -0.54
C GLY A 442 -2.54 -0.58 0.51
N ASN A 443 -1.84 -1.61 1.00
CA ASN A 443 -0.79 -1.53 2.03
C ASN A 443 0.56 -2.08 1.53
N ASP A 444 0.81 -2.03 0.21
CA ASP A 444 2.11 -2.44 -0.36
C ASP A 444 3.25 -1.60 0.23
N ILE A 445 4.26 -2.24 0.80
CA ILE A 445 5.39 -1.57 1.43
C ILE A 445 6.32 -0.84 0.44
N GLY A 446 6.27 -1.16 -0.87
CA GLY A 446 7.18 -0.63 -1.90
C GLY A 446 8.30 -1.60 -2.30
N PRO A 447 9.40 -1.13 -2.92
CA PRO A 447 9.89 0.25 -2.92
C PRO A 447 9.15 1.16 -3.90
N PHE A 448 8.85 2.38 -3.46
CA PHE A 448 8.18 3.41 -4.25
C PHE A 448 9.15 4.48 -4.75
N GLY A 449 8.93 4.95 -5.97
CA GLY A 449 9.71 6.01 -6.62
C GLY A 449 10.22 5.57 -7.97
N GLU A 450 10.56 6.55 -8.81
CA GLU A 450 11.13 6.31 -10.13
C GLU A 450 12.48 5.57 -10.04
N ARG A 451 12.82 4.82 -11.09
CA ARG A 451 14.04 3.99 -11.14
C ARG A 451 15.32 4.82 -11.19
N ASP A 452 15.24 6.10 -11.53
CA ASP A 452 16.39 7.01 -11.63
C ASP A 452 16.58 7.87 -10.36
N ASP A 453 15.69 7.74 -9.38
CA ASP A 453 15.69 8.56 -8.16
C ASP A 453 15.78 7.72 -6.86
N GLN A 454 15.87 8.38 -5.71
CA GLN A 454 15.80 7.74 -4.40
C GLN A 454 14.42 7.10 -4.20
N GLN A 455 14.40 5.81 -3.91
CA GLN A 455 13.16 5.07 -3.64
C GLN A 455 12.97 4.84 -2.13
N VAL A 456 11.72 4.70 -1.70
CA VAL A 456 11.34 4.58 -0.29
C VAL A 456 10.46 3.37 -0.01
N PHE A 457 10.57 2.82 1.18
CA PHE A 457 9.59 1.91 1.76
C PHE A 457 8.65 2.67 2.68
N ILE A 458 7.39 2.26 2.71
CA ILE A 458 6.40 2.70 3.69
C ILE A 458 6.15 1.55 4.65
N GLN A 459 6.39 1.78 5.94
CA GLN A 459 6.26 0.78 6.98
C GLN A 459 5.05 1.09 7.86
N LYS A 460 4.03 0.24 7.72
CA LYS A 460 2.88 0.15 8.62
C LYS A 460 3.09 -1.06 9.53
N VAL A 461 3.36 -0.84 10.81
CA VAL A 461 3.81 -1.92 11.72
C VAL A 461 2.65 -2.80 12.18
N ILE A 462 1.50 -2.21 12.49
CA ILE A 462 0.29 -2.90 12.93
C ILE A 462 -0.89 -2.50 12.03
N PRO A 463 -1.90 -3.38 11.80
CA PRO A 463 -3.02 -3.06 10.91
C PRO A 463 -3.85 -1.84 11.33
N ILE A 464 -4.14 -1.73 12.63
CA ILE A 464 -4.92 -0.63 13.20
C ILE A 464 -3.96 0.41 13.78
N THR A 465 -3.50 1.33 12.94
CA THR A 465 -2.61 2.42 13.36
C THR A 465 -2.94 3.71 12.63
N ASN A 466 -2.66 4.83 13.29
CA ASN A 466 -2.66 6.15 12.69
C ASN A 466 -1.25 6.63 12.31
N LYS A 467 -0.23 5.77 12.41
CA LYS A 467 1.19 6.13 12.26
C LYS A 467 1.90 5.24 11.22
N LEU A 468 2.71 5.87 10.37
CA LEU A 468 3.56 5.23 9.36
C LEU A 468 5.01 5.72 9.48
N PHE A 469 5.96 4.86 9.10
CA PHE A 469 7.35 5.23 8.96
C PHE A 469 7.79 5.17 7.50
N VAL A 470 8.44 6.22 7.00
CA VAL A 470 9.03 6.22 5.66
C VAL A 470 10.53 5.97 5.78
N ARG A 471 11.03 5.00 5.01
CA ARG A 471 12.43 4.55 5.09
C ARG A 471 13.07 4.52 3.70
N LEU A 472 14.36 4.84 3.60
CA LEU A 472 15.10 4.72 2.34
C LEU A 472 15.21 3.24 1.93
N SER A 473 14.92 2.94 0.67
CA SER A 473 15.09 1.58 0.12
C SER A 473 16.56 1.13 0.05
N SER A 474 17.47 2.09 -0.13
CA SER A 474 18.90 1.84 -0.26
C SER A 474 19.57 1.38 1.03
N THR A 475 19.18 1.98 2.16
CA THR A 475 19.87 1.83 3.45
C THR A 475 18.98 1.40 4.60
N GLY A 476 17.66 1.51 4.44
CA GLY A 476 16.68 1.28 5.50
C GLY A 476 16.58 2.41 6.52
N LYS A 477 17.35 3.50 6.37
CA LYS A 477 17.33 4.68 7.27
C LYS A 477 15.96 5.36 7.25
N ARG A 478 15.50 5.86 8.41
CA ARG A 478 14.24 6.59 8.55
C ARG A 478 14.37 7.97 7.91
N ILE A 479 13.47 8.30 7.00
CA ILE A 479 13.36 9.64 6.39
C ILE A 479 12.46 10.49 7.28
N CYS A 480 11.28 9.97 7.59
CA CYS A 480 10.28 10.69 8.34
C CYS A 480 9.24 9.76 8.96
N GLU A 481 8.44 10.34 9.84
CA GLU A 481 7.26 9.73 10.44
C GLU A 481 6.03 10.51 10.01
N VAL A 482 4.96 9.78 9.73
CA VAL A 482 3.66 10.35 9.34
C VAL A 482 2.62 9.88 10.34
N GLN A 483 1.87 10.81 10.91
CA GLN A 483 0.78 10.51 11.84
C GLN A 483 -0.50 11.21 11.39
N SER A 484 -1.62 10.49 11.33
CA SER A 484 -2.92 11.04 10.92
C SER A 484 -3.28 12.30 11.72
N VAL A 485 -3.61 13.39 11.01
CA VAL A 485 -3.86 14.70 11.65
C VAL A 485 -5.12 14.73 12.53
N ASP A 486 -6.08 13.87 12.23
CA ASP A 486 -7.34 13.73 12.96
C ASP A 486 -7.38 12.47 13.84
N GLY A 487 -6.23 11.79 13.98
CA GLY A 487 -6.06 10.58 14.77
C GLY A 487 -6.70 9.33 14.15
N THR A 488 -7.29 9.41 12.95
CA THR A 488 -7.96 8.27 12.34
C THR A 488 -6.99 7.20 11.84
N THR A 489 -7.46 5.95 11.84
CA THR A 489 -6.70 4.79 11.36
C THR A 489 -6.41 4.91 9.87
N ILE A 490 -5.15 4.69 9.50
CA ILE A 490 -4.70 4.66 8.11
C ILE A 490 -5.03 3.29 7.52
N SER A 491 -5.96 3.26 6.56
CA SER A 491 -6.44 2.02 5.91
C SER A 491 -5.57 1.63 4.72
N CYS A 492 -5.09 2.60 3.94
CA CYS A 492 -4.24 2.38 2.78
C CYS A 492 -3.28 3.55 2.54
N PHE A 493 -2.27 3.37 1.70
CA PHE A 493 -1.35 4.44 1.34
C PHE A 493 -0.72 4.26 -0.05
N MET A 494 -0.29 5.36 -0.66
CA MET A 494 0.49 5.34 -1.90
C MET A 494 1.46 6.52 -1.96
N VAL A 495 2.66 6.27 -2.47
CA VAL A 495 3.60 7.33 -2.86
C VAL A 495 3.46 7.61 -4.35
N ARG A 496 3.37 8.88 -4.73
CA ARG A 496 3.26 9.30 -6.13
C ARG A 496 4.01 10.59 -6.38
N GLU A 497 4.69 10.64 -7.53
CA GLU A 497 5.25 11.87 -8.06
C GLU A 497 4.22 12.59 -8.93
N CYS A 498 3.95 13.84 -8.62
CA CYS A 498 3.09 14.73 -9.37
C CYS A 498 3.94 15.75 -10.12
N GLU A 499 3.56 16.03 -11.36
CA GLU A 499 4.28 16.97 -12.21
C GLU A 499 4.17 18.39 -11.61
N GLY A 500 5.28 19.14 -11.68
CA GLY A 500 5.29 20.54 -11.28
C GLY A 500 4.43 21.42 -12.19
N SER A 501 4.17 22.65 -11.77
CA SER A 501 3.51 23.66 -12.61
C SER A 501 4.27 23.84 -13.93
N SER A 502 3.57 24.19 -15.02
CA SER A 502 4.22 24.52 -16.30
C SER A 502 5.06 25.81 -16.25
N ARG A 503 5.11 26.48 -15.10
CA ARG A 503 5.99 27.63 -14.84
C ARG A 503 7.45 27.18 -14.80
N MET A 504 8.30 27.93 -15.49
CA MET A 504 9.75 27.70 -15.54
C MET A 504 10.32 27.52 -14.13
N GLY A 505 10.94 26.36 -13.87
CA GLY A 505 11.61 26.05 -12.60
C GLY A 505 10.78 25.28 -11.56
N SER A 506 9.51 24.94 -11.81
CA SER A 506 8.76 24.06 -10.90
C SER A 506 9.28 22.62 -11.00
N ARG A 507 9.84 22.11 -9.90
CA ARG A 507 10.24 20.70 -9.80
C ARG A 507 9.01 19.81 -9.56
N PRO A 508 9.00 18.57 -10.04
CA PRO A 508 8.03 17.56 -9.60
C PRO A 508 8.04 17.43 -8.08
N ARG A 509 6.88 17.11 -7.49
CA ARG A 509 6.75 16.86 -6.06
C ARG A 509 6.29 15.45 -5.82
N ARG A 510 6.89 14.81 -4.83
CA ARG A 510 6.51 13.48 -4.35
C ARG A 510 5.61 13.63 -3.14
N TYR A 511 4.42 13.05 -3.25
CA TYR A 511 3.44 13.00 -2.20
C TYR A 511 3.29 11.59 -1.67
N LEU A 512 3.11 11.46 -0.36
CA LEU A 512 2.49 10.29 0.23
C LEU A 512 1.01 10.62 0.44
N PHE A 513 0.13 9.80 -0.14
CA PHE A 513 -1.30 9.81 0.10
C PHE A 513 -1.64 8.73 1.12
N THR A 514 -2.40 9.07 2.16
CA THR A 514 -2.93 8.10 3.11
C THR A 514 -4.45 8.13 3.08
N GLY A 515 -5.08 6.98 2.84
CA GLY A 515 -6.51 6.77 2.99
C GLY A 515 -6.82 6.36 4.43
N HIS A 516 -7.98 6.76 4.93
CA HIS A 516 -8.32 6.60 6.35
C HIS A 516 -9.65 5.85 6.54
N GLY A 517 -9.81 5.24 7.71
CA GLY A 517 -11.02 4.52 8.10
C GLY A 517 -12.28 5.38 8.15
N ASN A 518 -12.15 6.70 8.19
CA ASN A 518 -13.28 7.64 8.09
C ASN A 518 -13.65 8.02 6.65
N GLY A 519 -12.95 7.48 5.64
CA GLY A 519 -13.15 7.76 4.22
C GLY A 519 -12.42 8.98 3.67
N SER A 520 -11.63 9.67 4.50
CA SER A 520 -10.82 10.82 4.08
C SER A 520 -9.50 10.40 3.42
N ILE A 521 -8.85 11.36 2.75
CA ILE A 521 -7.50 11.20 2.22
C ILE A 521 -6.64 12.35 2.73
N GLN A 522 -5.48 12.03 3.28
CA GLN A 522 -4.49 12.99 3.76
C GLN A 522 -3.25 12.96 2.87
N MET A 523 -2.60 14.11 2.70
CA MET A 523 -1.49 14.30 1.77
C MET A 523 -0.26 14.85 2.48
N TRP A 524 0.89 14.22 2.24
CA TRP A 524 2.15 14.52 2.92
C TRP A 524 3.24 14.85 1.90
N ASP A 525 3.96 15.95 2.10
CA ASP A 525 5.04 16.38 1.19
C ASP A 525 6.32 15.62 1.44
N LEU A 526 6.55 14.56 0.65
CA LEU A 526 7.69 13.69 0.84
C LEU A 526 8.98 14.28 0.25
N THR A 527 8.89 15.11 -0.80
CA THR A 527 10.04 15.83 -1.36
C THR A 527 10.77 16.63 -0.28
N THR A 528 10.04 17.40 0.52
CA THR A 528 10.62 18.23 1.57
C THR A 528 11.27 17.40 2.68
N ALA A 529 10.65 16.26 3.03
CA ALA A 529 11.19 15.34 4.02
C ALA A 529 12.49 14.67 3.52
N MET A 530 12.53 14.24 2.26
CA MET A 530 13.73 13.65 1.64
C MET A 530 14.87 14.68 1.53
N ASP A 531 14.57 15.92 1.11
CA ASP A 531 15.56 17.00 1.03
C ASP A 531 16.16 17.33 2.41
N THR A 532 15.34 17.32 3.46
CA THR A 532 15.80 17.53 4.84
C THR A 532 16.67 16.37 5.31
N ALA A 533 16.27 15.13 5.04
CA ALA A 533 17.04 13.94 5.39
C ALA A 533 18.42 13.90 4.69
N ASN A 534 18.49 14.35 3.44
CA ASN A 534 19.74 14.42 2.67
C ASN A 534 20.70 15.52 3.17
N LYS A 535 20.20 16.57 3.84
CA LYS A 535 21.01 17.68 4.37
C LYS A 535 21.72 17.36 5.71
N GLY A 536 21.52 16.18 6.28
CA GLY A 536 22.39 15.67 7.34
C GLY A 536 22.14 16.21 8.75
N GLU A 537 20.88 16.47 9.13
CA GLU A 537 20.55 16.51 10.57
C GLU A 537 20.59 15.08 11.14
N GLU A 538 21.81 14.55 11.30
CA GLU A 538 22.08 13.23 11.86
C GLU A 538 21.80 13.23 13.37
N ARG A 539 20.53 13.09 13.74
CA ARG A 539 20.22 12.28 14.92
C ARG A 539 20.34 10.84 14.45
N LYS A 540 21.12 10.00 15.14
CA LYS A 540 21.18 8.53 14.94
C LYS A 540 19.77 7.96 15.11
N LYS A 541 18.94 8.03 14.08
CA LYS A 541 17.62 7.43 14.04
C LYS A 541 17.81 6.06 13.44
N GLU A 542 17.56 5.03 14.23
CA GLU A 542 17.37 3.69 13.71
C GLU A 542 16.29 3.71 12.63
N GLY A 543 16.45 2.86 11.62
CA GLY A 543 15.63 2.89 10.42
C GLY A 543 14.14 2.66 10.70
N GLY A 544 13.84 1.53 11.34
CA GLY A 544 12.49 1.13 11.75
C GLY A 544 12.10 1.73 13.10
N PRO A 545 10.92 1.39 13.65
CA PRO A 545 10.53 1.79 15.00
C PRO A 545 11.61 1.43 16.02
N THR A 546 11.87 2.30 17.01
CA THR A 546 12.70 1.92 18.16
C THR A 546 12.01 0.86 19.00
N GLU A 547 12.73 0.22 19.91
CA GLU A 547 12.14 -0.79 20.81
C GLU A 547 10.96 -0.20 21.61
N GLU A 548 11.08 1.03 22.09
CA GLU A 548 10.01 1.72 22.83
C GLU A 548 8.82 2.07 21.94
N GLU A 549 9.06 2.54 20.71
CA GLU A 549 7.99 2.82 19.75
C GLU A 549 7.25 1.54 19.35
N LEU A 550 7.98 0.44 19.18
CA LEU A 550 7.41 -0.85 18.85
C LEU A 550 6.53 -1.35 20.00
N LEU A 551 7.00 -1.30 21.25
CA LEU A 551 6.19 -1.68 22.41
C LEU A 551 4.91 -0.83 22.52
N GLN A 552 5.01 0.49 22.33
CA GLN A 552 3.84 1.38 22.34
C GLN A 552 2.82 1.07 21.22
N LEU A 553 3.29 0.64 20.06
CA LEU A 553 2.42 0.20 18.96
C LEU A 553 1.78 -1.15 19.29
N LEU A 554 2.54 -2.08 19.87
CA LEU A 554 2.04 -3.40 20.23
C LEU A 554 1.05 -3.37 21.40
N ASP A 555 1.16 -2.41 22.32
CA ASP A 555 0.17 -2.22 23.40
C ASP A 555 -1.25 -1.90 22.88
N GLN A 556 -1.34 -1.37 21.65
CA GLN A 556 -2.61 -1.07 20.97
C GLN A 556 -3.16 -2.28 20.20
N CYS A 557 -2.39 -3.36 20.12
CA CYS A 557 -2.72 -4.56 19.37
C CYS A 557 -2.96 -5.72 20.35
N ASP A 558 -4.14 -6.33 20.29
CA ASP A 558 -4.40 -7.57 21.01
C ASP A 558 -3.60 -8.72 20.39
N LEU A 559 -2.34 -8.88 20.82
CA LEU A 559 -1.49 -10.02 20.46
C LEU A 559 -2.01 -11.36 21.04
N SER A 560 -3.03 -11.30 21.89
CA SER A 560 -3.61 -12.42 22.64
C SER A 560 -4.42 -13.40 21.77
N THR A 561 -4.76 -13.04 20.53
CA THR A 561 -5.31 -13.99 19.54
C THR A 561 -4.29 -14.99 19.01
N SER A 562 -3.01 -14.87 19.38
CA SER A 562 -2.02 -15.94 19.19
C SER A 562 -2.03 -16.92 20.36
N ARG A 563 -3.03 -17.82 20.39
CA ARG A 563 -2.91 -19.10 21.10
C ARG A 563 -3.58 -20.23 20.33
N CYS A 564 -2.73 -21.07 19.74
CA CYS A 564 -2.94 -22.51 19.72
C CYS A 564 -3.60 -22.97 21.04
N ALA A 565 -4.82 -23.47 20.94
CA ALA A 565 -5.49 -24.19 22.02
C ALA A 565 -5.85 -25.60 21.55
N THR A 566 -4.85 -26.38 21.12
CA THR A 566 -4.78 -27.85 21.29
C THR A 566 -3.36 -28.34 20.96
N PRO A 567 -2.72 -29.17 21.80
CA PRO A 567 -1.49 -29.85 21.42
C PRO A 567 -1.81 -30.99 20.41
N ASN A 568 -1.13 -30.98 19.27
CA ASN A 568 -1.01 -32.07 18.27
C ASN A 568 -2.27 -32.84 17.84
N ILE A 569 -2.77 -32.51 16.64
CA ILE A 569 -3.11 -33.52 15.61
C ILE A 569 -2.44 -33.07 14.30
N SER A 570 -1.70 -33.97 13.67
CA SER A 570 -0.91 -33.75 12.45
C SER A 570 -1.71 -33.10 11.31
N PRO A 571 -1.06 -32.34 10.40
CA PRO A 571 -1.74 -31.75 9.25
C PRO A 571 -2.27 -32.86 8.33
N ALA A 572 -3.59 -32.92 8.16
CA ALA A 572 -4.20 -33.73 7.13
C ALA A 572 -3.86 -33.12 5.74
N PRO A 573 -3.37 -33.93 4.79
CA PRO A 573 -2.97 -33.45 3.47
C PRO A 573 -4.23 -33.34 2.59
N SER A 574 -4.55 -32.13 2.12
CA SER A 574 -5.51 -31.94 1.03
C SER A 574 -5.01 -31.04 -0.09
N VAL A 575 -3.70 -30.75 -0.11
CA VAL A 575 -2.98 -30.29 -1.29
C VAL A 575 -1.96 -31.38 -1.61
N LEU A 576 -2.41 -32.43 -2.31
CA LEU A 576 -1.63 -33.44 -3.05
C LEU A 576 -2.57 -34.59 -3.41
N HIS A 577 -3.17 -34.57 -4.60
CA HIS A 577 -3.53 -35.80 -5.28
C HIS A 577 -2.89 -35.82 -6.66
N HIS A 578 -1.68 -36.40 -6.66
CA HIS A 578 -1.08 -36.98 -7.85
C HIS A 578 -1.96 -38.11 -8.38
N THR A 579 -2.12 -38.09 -9.70
CA THR A 579 -2.32 -39.22 -10.60
C THR A 579 -1.80 -40.54 -10.03
N ARG A 580 -2.69 -41.52 -9.84
CA ARG A 580 -2.30 -42.94 -9.81
C ARG A 580 -2.59 -43.58 -11.17
N LEU A 581 -1.49 -43.90 -11.84
CA LEU A 581 -1.38 -44.89 -12.89
C LEU A 581 -2.04 -46.20 -12.43
N ARG A 582 -2.86 -46.76 -13.32
CA ARG A 582 -3.37 -48.13 -13.25
C ARG A 582 -2.24 -49.05 -13.71
N GLU A 583 -1.55 -49.70 -12.78
CA GLU A 583 -0.78 -50.90 -13.12
C GLU A 583 -1.72 -52.11 -13.09
N SER A 584 -1.89 -52.70 -14.28
CA SER A 584 -2.45 -54.02 -14.51
C SER A 584 -1.51 -55.09 -13.96
N CYS A 585 -2.07 -56.11 -13.31
CA CYS A 585 -1.36 -57.37 -13.07
C CYS A 585 -2.06 -58.52 -13.80
N SER A 586 -1.31 -59.09 -14.76
CA SER A 586 -1.23 -60.50 -15.20
C SER A 586 -2.51 -61.29 -15.55
N ARG A 587 -2.69 -61.51 -16.86
CA ARG A 587 -2.50 -62.81 -17.51
C ARG A 587 -1.92 -62.64 -18.89
#